data_AF-A0A953X2P5-F1
#
_entry.id   AF-A0A953X2P5-F1
#
_cell.length_a   1.000
_cell.length_b   1.000
_cell.length_c   1.000
_cell.angle_alpha   90.00
_cell.angle_beta   90.00
_cell.angle_gamma   90.00
#
_symmetry.space_group_name_H-M   'P 1'
#
loop_
_entity.id
_entity.type
_entity.pdbx_description
1 polymer ?
#
loop_
_entity_poly.entity_id
_entity_poly.type
_entity_poly.pdbx_seq_one_letter_code
_entity_poly.pdbx_strand_id
1 'polypeptide(L)' 'KVYTLPKHLDEKVAMLHLEKLGVQLTELSREQADYIGVNSIGPFKPEHYRY' A
#
# COMPACT_ATOMS: atom_id res chain seq x y z
N LYS A 1 11.57 -23.47 -6.79
CA LYS A 1 11.67 -22.10 -6.25
C LYS A 1 10.29 -21.71 -5.75
N VAL A 2 10.19 -21.13 -4.55
CA VAL A 2 8.93 -20.61 -4.02
C VAL A 2 8.81 -19.14 -4.44
N TYR A 3 7.61 -18.72 -4.84
CA TYR A 3 7.32 -17.36 -5.29
C TYR A 3 6.17 -16.80 -4.47
N THR A 4 6.18 -15.48 -4.24
CA THR A 4 5.13 -14.74 -3.55
C THR A 4 4.50 -13.73 -4.50
N LEU A 5 3.29 -13.28 -4.16
CA LEU A 5 2.62 -12.22 -4.91
C LEU A 5 3.35 -10.88 -4.68
N PRO A 6 3.42 -10.01 -5.70
CA PRO A 6 3.99 -8.67 -5.56
C PRO A 6 3.13 -7.77 -4.66
N LYS A 7 3.77 -6.90 -3.88
CA LYS A 7 3.13 -6.05 -2.86
C LYS A 7 1.93 -5.22 -3.32
N HIS A 8 1.93 -4.71 -4.55
CA HIS A 8 0.78 -3.93 -5.06
C HIS A 8 -0.51 -4.76 -5.13
N LEU A 9 -0.43 -6.08 -5.34
CA LEU A 9 -1.60 -6.96 -5.29
C LEU A 9 -2.05 -7.20 -3.86
N ASP A 10 -1.11 -7.32 -2.93
CA ASP A 10 -1.39 -7.50 -1.50
C ASP A 10 -2.10 -6.26 -0.92
N GLU A 11 -1.58 -5.06 -1.22
CA GLU A 11 -2.20 -3.79 -0.85
C GLU A 11 -3.60 -3.62 -1.45
N LYS A 12 -3.80 -4.05 -2.71
CA LYS A 12 -5.13 -4.03 -3.34
C LYS A 12 -6.12 -4.96 -2.62
N VAL A 13 -5.69 -6.14 -2.22
CA VAL A 13 -6.53 -7.05 -1.43
C VAL A 13 -6.87 -6.41 -0.09
N ALA A 14 -5.89 -5.80 0.61
CA ALA A 14 -6.14 -5.11 1.88
C ALA A 14 -7.16 -3.97 1.73
N MET A 15 -7.06 -3.13 0.70
CA MET A 15 -8.01 -2.03 0.45
C MET A 15 -9.46 -2.54 0.33
N LEU A 16 -9.69 -3.63 -0.42
CA LEU A 16 -11.03 -4.20 -0.58
C LEU A 16 -11.62 -4.72 0.74
N HIS A 17 -10.78 -5.24 1.64
CA HIS A 17 -11.23 -5.71 2.95
C HIS A 17 -11.52 -4.55 3.91
N LEU A 18 -10.72 -3.47 3.85
CA LEU A 18 -10.88 -2.30 4.71
C LEU A 18 -12.19 -1.55 4.45
N GLU A 19 -12.66 -1.52 3.20
CA GLU A 19 -13.97 -0.96 2.84
C GLU A 19 -15.10 -1.67 3.60
N LYS A 20 -15.04 -3.00 3.69
CA LYS A 20 -16.04 -3.79 4.44
C LYS A 20 -16.03 -3.51 5.94
N LEU A 21 -14.89 -3.08 6.48
CA LEU A 21 -14.72 -2.70 7.88
C LEU A 21 -15.14 -1.25 8.17
N GLY A 22 -15.58 -0.50 7.14
CA GLY A 22 -15.95 0.92 7.29
C GLY A 22 -14.76 1.83 7.57
N VAL A 23 -13.53 1.37 7.27
CA VAL A 23 -12.32 2.17 7.46
C VAL A 23 -12.23 3.22 6.36
N GLN A 24 -11.93 4.46 6.73
CA GLN A 24 -11.60 5.52 5.78
C GLN A 24 -10.08 5.67 5.71
N LEU A 25 -9.51 5.35 4.55
CA LEU A 25 -8.09 5.55 4.29
C LEU A 25 -7.83 7.01 3.89
N THR A 26 -6.74 7.57 4.39
CA THR A 26 -6.25 8.87 3.98
C THR A 26 -5.46 8.74 2.67
N GLU A 27 -5.77 9.60 1.70
CA GLU A 27 -4.98 9.71 0.47
C GLU A 27 -3.75 10.60 0.71
N LEU A 28 -2.58 10.13 0.30
CA LEU A 28 -1.36 10.93 0.36
C LEU A 28 -1.44 12.09 -0.63
N SER A 29 -1.14 13.31 -0.16
CA SER A 29 -0.91 14.42 -1.07
C SER A 29 0.38 14.17 -1.88
N ARG A 30 0.50 14.84 -3.02
CA ARG A 30 1.71 14.76 -3.85
C ARG A 30 2.97 15.13 -3.06
N GLU A 31 2.90 16.19 -2.26
CA GLU A 31 4.00 16.65 -1.43
C GLU A 31 4.41 15.61 -0.38
N GLN A 32 3.44 14.94 0.26
CA GLN A 32 3.72 13.89 1.24
C GLN A 32 4.34 12.66 0.59
N ALA A 33 3.83 12.24 -0.58
CA ALA A 33 4.34 11.11 -1.34
C ALA A 33 5.79 11.36 -1.79
N ASP A 34 6.05 12.56 -2.34
CA ASP A 34 7.39 13.01 -2.74
C ASP A 34 8.34 13.08 -1.53
N TYR A 35 7.86 13.57 -0.37
CA TYR A 35 8.64 13.69 0.86
C TYR A 35 9.15 12.34 1.39
N ILE A 36 8.31 11.30 1.35
CA ILE A 36 8.68 9.95 1.82
C ILE A 36 9.19 9.04 0.69
N GLY A 37 9.25 9.53 -0.54
CA GLY A 37 9.79 8.81 -1.71
C GLY A 37 8.94 7.61 -2.16
N VAL A 38 7.61 7.70 -2.05
CA VAL A 38 6.69 6.65 -2.51
C VAL A 38 5.70 7.21 -3.54
N ASN A 39 5.04 6.34 -4.30
CA ASN A 39 3.91 6.74 -5.14
C ASN A 39 2.66 6.95 -4.28
N SER A 40 1.80 7.90 -4.62
CA SER A 40 0.54 8.16 -3.90
C SER A 40 -0.42 6.97 -3.91
N ILE A 41 -0.27 6.04 -4.86
CA ILE A 41 -1.05 4.80 -4.96
C ILE A 41 -0.30 3.54 -4.49
N GLY A 42 0.89 3.71 -3.90
CA GLY A 42 1.73 2.61 -3.45
C GLY A 42 2.64 1.99 -4.55
N PRO A 43 3.46 0.98 -4.23
CA PRO A 43 3.59 0.35 -2.91
C PRO A 43 4.05 1.31 -1.83
N PHE A 44 3.39 1.28 -0.66
CA PHE A 44 3.66 2.24 0.42
C PHE A 44 4.84 1.83 1.30
N LYS A 45 5.37 0.61 1.10
CA LYS A 45 6.47 0.03 1.88
C LYS A 45 7.39 -0.81 0.99
N PRO A 46 8.70 -0.84 1.28
CA PRO A 46 9.67 -1.62 0.51
C PRO A 46 9.56 -3.12 0.79
N GLU A 47 10.15 -3.95 -0.07
CA GLU A 47 10.00 -5.42 -0.04
C GLU A 47 10.38 -6.07 1.29
N HIS A 48 11.45 -5.58 1.92
CA HIS A 48 11.99 -6.10 3.18
C HIS A 48 11.17 -5.70 4.42
N TYR A 49 10.15 -4.86 4.25
CA TYR A 49 9.30 -4.41 5.34
C TYR A 49 8.42 -5.56 5.84
N ARG A 50 8.39 -5.75 7.17
CA ARG A 50 7.75 -6.93 7.78
C ARG A 50 6.22 -6.83 7.84
N TYR A 51 5.65 -5.62 7.89
CA TYR A 51 4.22 -5.29 7.78
C TYR A 51 4.05 -3.81 7.52
#